data_AF-A0A3A8ASC8-F1
#
_entry.id   AF-A0A3A8ASC8-F1
#
_cell.length_a   1.000
_cell.length_b   1.000
_cell.length_c   1.000
_cell.angle_alpha   90.00
_cell.angle_beta   90.00
_cell.angle_gamma   90.00
#
_symmetry.space_group_name_H-M   'P 1'
#
loop_
_entity.id
_entity.type
_entity.pdbx_description
1 polymer ?
#
loop_
_entity_poly.entity_id
_entity_poly.type
_entity_poly.pdbx_seq_one_letter_code
_entity_poly.pdbx_strand_id
1 'polypeptide(L)'
;MTPLMSDAALSACQSLRPNWDGAPVGAWAEALTLFTTPAALILLLASALVIRFRSAAGALVACLGWAALISAFTFFDMSGGQRAAAMAGGCIGKPTLFIALAMALCAAMVLLTTRGPRT
;
A
#
# COMPACT_ATOMS: atom_id res chain seq x y z
N MET A 1 6.54 33.23 -2.56
CA MET A 1 7.69 32.45 -2.02
C MET A 1 7.41 30.99 -2.30
N THR A 2 7.94 30.48 -3.40
CA THR A 2 8.01 29.04 -3.67
C THR A 2 8.88 28.40 -2.59
N PRO A 3 8.41 27.37 -1.87
CA PRO A 3 9.29 26.65 -0.97
C PRO A 3 10.40 26.04 -1.84
N LEU A 4 11.65 26.32 -1.50
CA LEU A 4 12.81 25.74 -2.15
C LEU A 4 12.81 24.24 -1.85
N MET A 5 12.22 23.46 -2.75
CA MET A 5 12.33 22.01 -2.77
C MET A 5 13.78 21.65 -3.03
N SER A 6 14.33 20.70 -2.28
CA SER A 6 15.72 20.27 -2.49
C SER A 6 15.90 19.58 -3.85
N ASP A 7 17.07 19.72 -4.46
CA ASP A 7 17.38 19.08 -5.77
C ASP A 7 17.19 17.56 -5.73
N ALA A 8 17.44 16.93 -4.57
CA ALA A 8 17.20 15.51 -4.33
C ALA A 8 15.71 15.15 -4.36
N ALA A 9 14.83 16.01 -3.82
CA ALA A 9 13.38 15.80 -3.91
C ALA A 9 12.87 16.05 -5.33
N LEU A 10 13.38 17.07 -6.03
CA LEU A 10 13.04 17.38 -7.43
C LEU A 10 13.36 16.24 -8.40
N SER A 11 14.59 15.73 -8.34
CA SER A 11 15.03 14.60 -9.18
C SER A 11 14.29 13.30 -8.87
N ALA A 12 13.99 13.02 -7.60
CA ALA A 12 13.14 11.89 -7.21
C ALA A 12 11.71 12.04 -7.75
N CYS A 13 11.11 13.22 -7.63
CA CYS A 13 9.76 13.46 -8.17
C CYS A 13 9.70 13.30 -9.69
N GLN A 14 10.70 13.79 -10.43
CA GLN A 14 10.78 13.61 -11.88
C GLN A 14 10.97 12.14 -12.28
N SER A 15 11.72 11.38 -11.49
CA SER A 15 11.98 9.96 -11.74
C SER A 15 10.74 9.09 -11.47
N LEU A 16 10.02 9.34 -10.36
CA LEU A 16 8.87 8.54 -9.96
C LEU A 16 7.54 9.01 -10.58
N ARG A 17 7.41 10.31 -10.89
CA ARG A 17 6.21 10.96 -11.45
C ARG A 17 6.64 12.03 -12.48
N PRO A 18 7.07 11.64 -13.69
CA PRO A 18 7.60 12.56 -14.70
C PRO A 18 6.60 13.65 -15.16
N ASN A 19 5.29 13.42 -15.00
CA ASN A 19 4.22 14.36 -15.37
C ASN A 19 3.56 15.04 -14.15
N TRP A 20 4.27 15.19 -13.03
CA TRP A 20 3.74 15.83 -11.83
C TRP A 20 3.55 17.34 -12.02
N ASP A 21 2.37 17.84 -11.63
CA ASP A 21 1.93 19.23 -11.79
C ASP A 21 2.35 20.14 -10.61
N GLY A 22 3.07 19.60 -9.63
CA GLY A 22 3.50 20.31 -8.43
C GLY A 22 2.46 20.34 -7.30
N ALA A 23 1.27 19.77 -7.51
CA ALA A 23 0.24 19.70 -6.49
C ALA A 23 0.50 18.52 -5.53
N PRO A 24 0.28 18.68 -4.20
CA PRO A 24 0.47 17.59 -3.26
C PRO A 24 -0.47 16.43 -3.60
N VAL A 25 0.10 15.24 -3.78
CA VAL A 25 -0.69 14.06 -4.16
C VAL A 25 -1.54 13.59 -2.98
N GLY A 26 -2.85 13.51 -3.19
CA GLY A 26 -3.80 13.08 -2.17
C GLY A 26 -3.62 11.61 -1.77
N ALA A 27 -3.91 11.30 -0.51
CA ALA A 27 -3.77 9.96 0.05
C ALA A 27 -4.66 8.90 -0.64
N TRP A 28 -5.78 9.31 -1.24
CA TRP A 28 -6.67 8.42 -2.01
C TRP A 28 -6.05 8.00 -3.34
N ALA A 29 -5.48 8.95 -4.10
CA ALA A 29 -4.84 8.65 -5.37
C ALA A 29 -3.64 7.70 -5.19
N GLU A 30 -2.85 7.90 -4.14
CA GLU A 30 -1.76 6.97 -3.79
C GLU A 30 -2.25 5.60 -3.33
N ALA A 31 -3.37 5.53 -2.61
CA ALA A 31 -3.94 4.24 -2.23
C ALA A 31 -4.36 3.46 -3.49
N LEU A 32 -5.02 4.10 -4.44
CA LEU A 32 -5.39 3.46 -5.71
C LEU A 32 -4.19 2.96 -6.48
N THR A 33 -3.16 3.80 -6.66
CA THR A 33 -1.95 3.38 -7.38
C THR A 33 -1.31 2.16 -6.72
N LEU A 34 -1.23 2.14 -5.39
CA LEU A 34 -0.71 1.00 -4.62
C LEU A 34 -1.59 -0.26 -4.74
N PHE A 35 -2.92 -0.12 -4.71
CA PHE A 35 -3.83 -1.26 -4.89
C PHE A 35 -3.85 -1.82 -6.31
N THR A 36 -3.54 -0.99 -7.31
CA THR A 36 -3.42 -1.45 -8.71
C THR A 36 -2.08 -2.14 -9.01
N THR A 37 -1.17 -2.23 -8.04
CA THR A 37 0.08 -2.97 -8.25
C THR A 37 -0.20 -4.47 -8.43
N PRO A 38 0.56 -5.18 -9.29
CA PRO A 38 0.33 -6.60 -9.55
C PRO A 38 0.33 -7.45 -8.26
N ALA A 39 1.22 -7.13 -7.33
CA ALA A 39 1.31 -7.81 -6.03
C ALA A 39 0.06 -7.58 -5.18
N ALA A 40 -0.46 -6.35 -5.10
CA ALA A 40 -1.68 -6.06 -4.36
C ALA A 40 -2.90 -6.75 -4.99
N LEU A 41 -3.00 -6.79 -6.32
CA LEU A 41 -4.08 -7.50 -7.01
C LEU A 41 -4.09 -9.00 -6.73
N ILE A 42 -2.90 -9.64 -6.74
CA ILE A 42 -2.76 -11.05 -6.37
C ILE A 42 -3.20 -11.28 -4.91
N LEU A 43 -2.79 -10.40 -3.99
CA LEU A 43 -3.19 -10.50 -2.58
C LEU A 43 -4.70 -10.28 -2.38
N LEU A 44 -5.33 -9.39 -3.14
CA LEU A 44 -6.78 -9.20 -3.11
C LEU A 44 -7.51 -10.46 -3.57
N LEU A 45 -7.06 -11.07 -4.67
CA LEU A 45 -7.61 -12.34 -5.17
C LEU A 45 -7.42 -13.46 -4.15
N ALA A 46 -6.23 -13.58 -3.57
CA ALA A 46 -5.95 -14.55 -2.52
C ALA A 46 -6.84 -14.32 -1.29
N SER A 47 -7.03 -13.07 -0.88
CA SER A 47 -7.91 -12.70 0.24
C SER A 47 -9.36 -13.11 -0.02
N ALA A 48 -9.87 -12.86 -1.22
CA ALA A 48 -11.21 -13.30 -1.63
C ALA A 48 -11.35 -14.84 -1.60
N LEU A 49 -10.32 -15.54 -2.06
CA LEU A 49 -10.27 -17.00 -2.07
C LEU A 49 -10.26 -17.57 -0.65
N VAL A 50 -9.48 -16.97 0.26
CA VAL A 50 -9.44 -17.32 1.68
C VAL A 50 -10.81 -17.16 2.33
N ILE A 51 -11.50 -16.05 2.07
CA ILE A 51 -12.85 -15.80 2.58
C ILE A 51 -13.83 -16.83 2.01
N ARG A 52 -13.74 -17.14 0.70
CA ARG A 52 -14.63 -18.09 0.02
C ARG A 52 -14.48 -19.53 0.50
N PHE A 53 -13.27 -19.97 0.82
CA PHE A 53 -12.99 -21.30 1.37
C PHE A 53 -13.00 -21.35 2.91
N ARG A 54 -13.18 -20.19 3.56
CA ARG A 54 -13.12 -20.00 5.02
C ARG A 54 -11.89 -20.66 5.68
N SER A 55 -10.74 -20.62 5.01
CA SER A 55 -9.52 -21.28 5.49
C SER A 55 -8.79 -20.44 6.53
N ALA A 56 -8.69 -20.94 7.77
CA ALA A 56 -7.96 -20.26 8.85
C ALA A 56 -6.46 -20.14 8.57
N ALA A 57 -5.83 -21.19 8.03
CA ALA A 57 -4.42 -21.15 7.61
C ALA A 57 -4.21 -20.17 6.45
N GLY A 58 -5.17 -20.12 5.51
CA GLY A 58 -5.15 -19.17 4.40
C GLY A 58 -5.20 -17.71 4.88
N ALA A 59 -5.99 -17.41 5.92
CA ALA A 59 -6.05 -16.06 6.50
C ALA A 59 -4.71 -15.61 7.08
N LEU A 60 -3.99 -16.50 7.77
CA LEU A 60 -2.65 -16.19 8.28
C LEU A 60 -1.65 -15.90 7.14
N VAL A 61 -1.62 -16.76 6.12
CA VAL A 61 -0.73 -16.57 4.96
C VAL A 61 -1.05 -15.26 4.23
N ALA A 62 -2.33 -14.94 4.03
CA ALA A 62 -2.75 -13.69 3.41
C ALA A 62 -2.35 -12.47 4.26
N CYS A 63 -2.52 -12.53 5.59
CA CYS A 63 -2.10 -11.46 6.49
C CYS A 63 -0.58 -11.22 6.44
N LEU A 64 0.20 -12.30 6.42
CA LEU A 64 1.66 -12.22 6.23
C LEU A 64 2.03 -11.63 4.88
N GLY A 65 1.30 -11.99 3.81
CA GLY A 65 1.47 -11.41 2.48
C GLY A 65 1.21 -9.90 2.46
N TRP A 66 0.11 -9.44 3.06
CA TRP A 66 -0.17 -8.01 3.22
C TRP A 66 0.89 -7.28 4.06
N ALA A 67 1.33 -7.87 5.18
CA ALA A 67 2.37 -7.30 6.02
C ALA A 67 3.72 -7.20 5.29
N ALA A 68 4.08 -8.23 4.50
CA ALA A 68 5.29 -8.23 3.68
C ALA A 68 5.22 -7.15 2.59
N LEU A 69 4.08 -7.01 1.92
CA LEU A 69 3.89 -5.98 0.89
C LEU A 69 3.99 -4.56 1.47
N ILE A 70 3.35 -4.31 2.62
CA ILE A 70 3.49 -3.03 3.33
C ILE A 70 4.97 -2.79 3.65
N SER A 71 5.65 -3.79 4.21
CA SER A 71 7.06 -3.67 4.59
C SER A 71 7.98 -3.39 3.40
N ALA A 72 7.70 -4.00 2.24
CA ALA A 72 8.42 -3.74 1.00
C ALA A 72 8.31 -2.26 0.56
N PHE A 73 7.14 -1.65 0.72
CA PHE A 73 6.94 -0.25 0.36
C PHE A 73 7.38 0.75 1.43
N THR A 74 7.43 0.36 2.70
CA THR A 74 7.79 1.27 3.81
C THR A 74 9.25 1.17 4.26
N PHE A 75 9.80 -0.05 4.35
CA PHE A 75 11.14 -0.28 4.91
C PHE A 75 12.20 -0.52 3.83
N PHE A 76 11.88 -1.33 2.82
CA PHE A 76 12.86 -1.67 1.79
C PHE A 76 12.94 -0.64 0.67
N ASP A 77 11.92 0.23 0.56
CA ASP A 77 11.75 1.22 -0.50
C ASP A 77 12.21 0.71 -1.87
N MET A 78 11.33 -0.05 -2.54
CA MET A 78 11.58 -0.57 -3.90
C MET A 78 11.89 0.50 -4.96
N SER A 79 11.78 1.79 -4.62
CA SER A 79 12.27 2.91 -5.48
C SER A 79 13.76 3.26 -5.28
N GLY A 80 14.49 2.50 -4.45
CA GLY A 80 15.91 2.72 -4.19
C GLY A 80 16.21 3.87 -3.22
N GLY A 81 15.33 4.11 -2.24
CA GLY A 81 15.48 5.19 -1.25
C GLY A 81 14.91 6.54 -1.69
N GLN A 82 14.42 6.64 -2.93
CA GLN A 82 13.89 7.88 -3.50
C GLN A 82 12.49 8.25 -2.97
N ARG A 83 11.76 7.29 -2.37
CA ARG A 83 10.39 7.52 -1.88
C ARG A 83 10.38 8.46 -0.68
N ALA A 84 11.37 8.38 0.20
CA ALA A 84 11.48 9.30 1.33
C ALA A 84 11.70 10.75 0.89
N ALA A 85 12.59 10.97 -0.09
CA ALA A 85 12.84 12.28 -0.69
C ALA A 85 11.62 12.79 -1.48
N ALA A 86 10.94 11.91 -2.23
CA ALA A 86 9.71 12.24 -2.96
C ALA A 86 8.52 12.57 -2.03
N MET A 87 8.42 11.90 -0.87
CA MET A 87 7.41 12.25 0.14
C MET A 87 7.71 13.59 0.82
N ALA A 88 8.98 13.94 1.03
CA ALA A 88 9.37 15.26 1.51
C ALA A 88 9.04 16.37 0.49
N GLY A 89 9.18 16.06 -0.81
CA GLY A 89 8.76 16.94 -1.91
C GLY A 89 7.24 17.01 -2.15
N GLY A 90 6.45 16.16 -1.47
CA GLY A 90 4.98 16.15 -1.61
C GLY A 90 4.45 15.52 -2.91
N CYS A 91 5.32 15.02 -3.78
CA CYS A 91 4.94 14.35 -5.03
C CYS A 91 4.50 12.90 -4.85
N ILE A 92 4.79 12.30 -3.69
CA ILE A 92 4.21 11.03 -3.25
C ILE A 92 3.46 11.26 -1.95
N GLY A 93 2.17 10.90 -1.96
CA GLY A 93 1.34 10.91 -0.76
C GLY A 93 1.69 9.78 0.21
N LYS A 94 1.36 9.99 1.49
CA LYS A 94 1.59 8.98 2.53
C LYS A 94 0.76 7.72 2.25
N PRO A 95 1.32 6.49 2.35
CA PRO A 95 0.61 5.23 2.12
C PRO A 95 -0.37 4.87 3.24
N THR A 96 -0.77 5.81 4.08
CA THR A 96 -1.55 5.58 5.30
C THR A 96 -2.90 4.93 5.01
N LEU A 97 -3.58 5.36 3.93
CA LEU A 97 -4.86 4.78 3.51
C LEU A 97 -4.71 3.34 3.02
N PHE A 98 -3.65 3.04 2.27
CA PHE A 98 -3.34 1.68 1.82
C PHE A 98 -3.13 0.72 3.00
N ILE A 99 -2.33 1.16 3.98
CA ILE A 99 -2.05 0.37 5.20
C ILE A 99 -3.34 0.15 6.00
N ALA A 100 -4.14 1.19 6.21
CA ALA A 100 -5.40 1.08 6.95
C ALA A 100 -6.37 0.10 6.28
N LEU A 101 -6.50 0.15 4.94
CA LEU A 101 -7.35 -0.76 4.17
C LEU A 101 -6.83 -2.20 4.22
N ALA A 102 -5.51 -2.41 4.11
CA ALA A 102 -4.91 -3.73 4.26
C ALA A 102 -5.16 -4.32 5.66
N MET A 103 -5.02 -3.52 6.73
CA MET A 103 -5.37 -3.95 8.09
C MET A 103 -6.86 -4.31 8.22
N ALA A 104 -7.75 -3.52 7.62
CA ALA A 104 -9.18 -3.81 7.61
C ALA A 104 -9.50 -5.12 6.88
N LEU A 105 -8.84 -5.40 5.75
CA LEU A 105 -8.96 -6.67 5.03
C LEU A 105 -8.48 -7.86 5.88
N CYS A 106 -7.33 -7.73 6.53
CA CYS A 106 -6.82 -8.75 7.46
C CYS A 106 -7.82 -9.03 8.58
N ALA A 107 -8.34 -7.98 9.23
CA ALA A 107 -9.36 -8.13 10.26
C ALA A 107 -10.63 -8.81 9.73
N ALA A 108 -11.12 -8.41 8.55
CA ALA A 108 -12.28 -9.02 7.91
C ALA A 108 -12.06 -10.51 7.61
N MET A 109 -10.90 -10.89 7.07
CA MET A 109 -10.55 -12.29 6.82
C MET A 109 -10.55 -13.10 8.11
N VAL A 110 -9.89 -12.63 9.17
CA VAL A 110 -9.86 -13.31 10.46
C VAL A 110 -11.27 -13.46 11.03
N LEU A 111 -12.05 -12.38 11.08
CA LEU A 111 -13.42 -12.41 11.60
C LEU A 111 -14.36 -13.33 10.80
N LEU A 112 -14.21 -13.41 9.48
CA LEU A 112 -15.03 -14.27 8.63
C LEU A 112 -14.59 -15.74 8.70
N THR A 113 -13.29 -16.02 8.84
CA THR A 113 -12.78 -17.39 8.93
C THR A 113 -12.99 -18.00 10.31
N THR A 114 -12.97 -17.21 11.39
CA THR A 114 -13.20 -17.69 12.76
C THR A 114 -14.68 -17.77 13.15
N ARG A 115 -15.56 -17.01 12.50
CA ARG A 115 -17.03 -17.10 12.69
C ARG A 115 -17.64 -18.31 11.96
N GLY A 116 -17.26 -19.52 12.38
CA GLY A 116 -17.98 -20.76 12.02
C GLY A 116 -19.42 -20.77 12.56
N PRO A 117 -20.34 -21.54 11.98
CA PRO A 117 -21.75 -21.58 12.40
C PRO A 117 -21.83 -21.93 13.88
N ARG A 118 -22.49 -21.07 14.67
CA ARG A 118 -22.85 -21.39 16.06
C ARG A 118 -23.87 -22.53 15.98
N THR A 119 -23.44 -23.73 16.37
CA THR A 119 -24.31 -24.86 16.72
C THR A 119 -25.28 -24.46 17.81
#